data_AF-A0A7X6A864-F1
#
_entry.id   AF-A0A7X6A864-F1
#
_cell.length_a   1.000
_cell.length_b   1.000
_cell.length_c   1.000
_cell.angle_alpha   90.00
_cell.angle_beta   90.00
_cell.angle_gamma   90.00
#
_symmetry.space_group_name_H-M   'P 1'
#
loop_
_entity.id
_entity.type
_entity.pdbx_description
1 polymer ?
#
loop_
_entity_poly.entity_id
_entity_poly.type
_entity_poly.pdbx_seq_one_letter_code
_entity_poly.pdbx_strand_id
1 'polypeptide(L)' 'MNDPIADMLTRIRNAGRAGHRRVDMPLAKMKIEI' A
#
# COMPACT_ATOMS: atom_id res chain seq x y z
N MET A 1 1.86 -14.83 -7.55
CA MET A 1 0.99 -13.90 -6.79
C MET A 1 1.69 -13.56 -5.47
N ASN A 2 2.76 -12.77 -5.52
CA ASN A 2 3.46 -12.29 -4.33
C ASN A 2 4.26 -11.04 -4.73
N ASP A 3 3.57 -10.06 -5.29
CA ASP A 3 4.15 -8.74 -5.54
C ASP A 3 3.69 -7.81 -4.41
N PRO A 4 4.57 -7.49 -3.45
CA PRO A 4 4.26 -6.58 -2.35
C PRO A 4 3.86 -5.18 -2.83
N ILE A 5 4.33 -4.76 -4.01
CA ILE A 5 4.00 -3.46 -4.63
C ILE A 5 2.56 -3.48 -5.11
N ALA A 6 2.14 -4.55 -5.79
CA ALA A 6 0.76 -4.69 -6.24
C ALA A 6 -0.24 -4.73 -5.06
N ASP A 7 0.10 -5.38 -3.93
CA ASP A 7 -0.74 -5.38 -2.72
C ASP A 7 -0.86 -3.98 -2.12
N MET A 8 0.26 -3.24 -2.04
CA MET A 8 0.23 -1.87 -1.52
C MET A 8 -0.56 -0.91 -2.40
N LEU A 9 -0.39 -0.95 -3.72
CA LEU A 9 -1.19 -0.14 -4.65
C LEU A 9 -2.69 -0.46 -4.53
N THR A 10 -3.02 -1.74 -4.33
CA THR A 10 -4.40 -2.19 -4.12
C THR A 10 -4.98 -1.62 -2.82
N ARG A 11 -4.23 -1.63 -1.71
CA ARG A 11 -4.64 -1.02 -0.44
C ARG A 11 -4.83 0.48 -0.55
N ILE A 12 -3.89 1.21 -1.19
CA ILE A 12 -3.99 2.65 -1.41
C ILE A 12 -5.25 3.00 -2.22
N ARG A 13 -5.48 2.29 -3.33
CA ARG A 13 -6.68 2.47 -4.15
C ARG A 13 -7.96 2.28 -3.34
N ASN A 14 -8.02 1.21 -2.55
CA ASN A 14 -9.21 0.91 -1.75
C ASN A 14 -9.43 1.96 -0.66
N ALA A 15 -8.36 2.44 -0.01
CA ALA A 15 -8.44 3.48 0.98
C ALA A 15 -8.88 4.82 0.40
N GLY A 16 -8.41 5.17 -0.81
CA GLY A 16 -8.89 6.33 -1.55
C GLY A 16 -10.39 6.24 -1.88
N ARG A 17 -10.88 5.06 -2.28
CA ARG A 17 -12.32 4.82 -2.50
C ARG A 17 -13.15 4.89 -1.22
N ALA A 18 -12.57 4.53 -0.08
CA ALA A 18 -13.20 4.64 1.23
C ALA A 18 -13.13 6.06 1.84
N GLY A 19 -12.51 7.03 1.14
CA GLY A 19 -12.41 8.42 1.60
C GLY A 19 -11.34 8.65 2.67
N HIS A 20 -10.42 7.69 2.88
CA HIS A 20 -9.31 7.87 3.80
C HIS A 20 -8.25 8.81 3.18
N ARG A 21 -7.94 9.90 3.90
CA ARG A 21 -6.94 10.90 3.49
C ARG A 21 -5.49 10.44 3.71
N ARG A 22 -5.29 9.41 4.53
CA ARG A 22 -3.99 8.80 4.84
C ARG A 22 -4.16 7.30 5.01
N VAL A 23 -3.14 6.55 4.62
CA VAL A 23 -3.07 5.10 4.76
C VAL A 23 -1.79 4.78 5.50
N ASP A 24 -1.91 4.36 6.75
CA ASP A 24 -0.76 3.91 7.52
C ASP A 24 -0.46 2.46 7.12
N MET A 25 0.68 2.25 6.45
CA MET A 25 1.17 0.92 6.10
C MET A 25 2.49 0.65 6.84
N PRO A 26 2.68 -0.56 7.38
CA PRO A 26 3.92 -0.92 8.04
C PRO A 26 5.07 -0.93 7.02
N LEU A 27 6.04 -0.04 7.22
CA LEU A 27 7.23 0.13 6.37
C LEU A 27 8.10 -1.15 6.29
N ALA A 28 7.92 -2.09 7.23
CA ALA A 28 8.80 -3.23 7.42
C ALA A 28 8.79 -4.29 6.29
N LYS A 29 7.84 -4.26 5.34
CA LYS A 29 7.79 -5.23 4.23
C LYS A 29 8.18 -4.68 2.87
N MET A 30 8.26 -3.37 2.71
CA MET A 30 8.86 -2.74 1.54
C MET A 30 10.16 -2.13 1.99
N LYS A 31 11.26 -2.88 1.83
CA LYS A 31 12.49 -2.19 1.46
C LYS A 31 12.12 -1.39 0.21
N ILE A 32 12.04 -0.08 0.35
CA ILE A 32 11.99 0.84 -0.77
C ILE A 32 13.34 0.59 -1.46
N GLU A 33 13.37 -0.36 -2.39
CA GLU A 33 14.48 -0.49 -3.32
C GLU A 33 14.43 0.76 -4.17
N ILE A 34 15.26 1.73 -3.77
CA ILE A 34 15.63 2.90 -4.58
C ILE A 34 16.64 2.41 -5.61
#